data_AF-A0A2X2WVJ5-F1
#
_entry.id   AF-A0A2X2WVJ5-F1
#
_cell.length_a   1.000
_cell.length_b   1.000
_cell.length_c   1.000
_cell.angle_alpha   90.00
_cell.angle_beta   90.00
_cell.angle_gamma   90.00
#
_symmetry.space_group_name_H-M   'P 1'
#
loop_
_entity.id
_entity.type
_entity.pdbx_description
1 polymer ?
#
loop_
_entity_poly.entity_id
_entity_poly.type
_entity_poly.pdbx_seq_one_letter_code
_entity_poly.pdbx_strand_id
1 'polypeptide(L)' 'MCRHLPDGGKLTLTNFHFTHYQEGHAIEQRNVPDVASLYALLQSSLGWGSMMRSTGLPRRN' A
#
# COMPACT_ATOMS: atom_id res chain seq x y z
N MET A 1 -7.39 -8.84 5.22
CA MET A 1 -8.10 -7.91 4.31
C MET A 1 -7.71 -8.22 2.87
N CYS A 2 -8.61 -8.03 1.91
CA CYS A 2 -8.30 -8.19 0.49
C CYS A 2 -8.91 -7.04 -0.33
N ARG A 3 -8.16 -6.54 -1.32
CA ARG A 3 -8.62 -5.53 -2.28
C ARG A 3 -8.40 -6.08 -3.69
N HIS A 4 -9.44 -6.07 -4.51
CA HIS A 4 -9.30 -6.33 -5.94
C HIS A 4 -8.92 -5.03 -6.64
N LEU A 5 -7.93 -5.09 -7.52
CA LEU A 5 -7.51 -4.00 -8.38
C LEU A 5 -8.24 -4.09 -9.72
N PRO A 6 -8.48 -2.94 -10.38
CA PRO A 6 -9.13 -2.90 -11.69
C PRO A 6 -8.32 -3.61 -12.79
N ASP A 7 -7.02 -3.80 -12.59
CA ASP A 7 -6.11 -4.49 -13.52
C ASP A 7 -6.19 -6.03 -13.45
N GLY A 8 -7.17 -6.59 -12.71
CA GLY A 8 -7.23 -8.04 -12.44
C GLY A 8 -6.24 -8.49 -11.35
N GLY A 9 -5.53 -7.55 -10.74
CA GLY A 9 -4.71 -7.78 -9.56
C GLY A 9 -5.53 -7.94 -8.28
N LYS A 10 -4.95 -8.58 -7.27
CA LYS A 10 -5.52 -8.73 -5.94
C LYS A 10 -4.44 -8.49 -4.90
N LEU A 11 -4.68 -7.54 -4.01
CA LEU A 11 -3.86 -7.35 -2.83
C LEU A 11 -4.49 -8.10 -1.66
N THR A 12 -3.73 -8.98 -1.04
CA THR A 12 -4.12 -9.61 0.22
C THR A 12 -3.18 -9.18 1.31
N LEU A 13 -3.76 -8.85 2.46
CA LEU A 13 -3.01 -8.53 3.66
C LEU A 13 -3.51 -9.39 4.81
N THR A 14 -2.62 -10.23 5.32
CA THR A 14 -2.89 -11.14 6.43
C THR A 14 -1.94 -10.79 7.58
N ASN A 15 -2.46 -10.06 8.56
CA ASN A 15 -1.71 -9.56 9.70
C ASN A 15 -0.58 -8.60 9.26
N PHE A 16 0.63 -9.11 9.03
CA PHE A 16 1.80 -8.37 8.54
C PHE A 16 2.32 -8.86 7.18
N HIS A 17 1.73 -9.92 6.64
CA HIS A 17 2.08 -10.45 5.33
C HIS A 17 1.24 -9.79 4.26
N PHE A 18 1.90 -9.02 3.41
CA PHE A 18 1.33 -8.42 2.22
C PHE A 18 1.69 -9.26 1.00
N THR A 19 0.67 -9.60 0.21
CA THR A 19 0.85 -10.32 -1.04
C THR A 19 0.09 -9.61 -2.15
N HIS A 20 0.80 -9.25 -3.22
CA HIS A 20 0.24 -8.75 -4.46
C HIS A 20 0.15 -9.89 -5.46
N TYR A 21 -1.07 -10.18 -5.87
CA TYR A 21 -1.37 -11.07 -6.98
C TYR A 21 -1.67 -10.25 -8.23
N GLN A 22 -1.13 -10.63 -9.38
CA GLN A 22 -1.57 -10.16 -10.69
C GLN A 22 -1.92 -11.35 -11.55
N GLU A 23 -3.07 -11.28 -12.24
CA GLU A 23 -3.57 -12.35 -13.11
C GLU A 23 -3.59 -13.74 -12.43
N GLY A 24 -3.83 -13.77 -11.11
CA GLY A 24 -3.84 -15.00 -10.31
C GLY A 24 -2.46 -15.48 -9.82
N HIS A 25 -1.36 -14.80 -10.18
CA HIS A 25 0.00 -15.11 -9.73
C HIS A 25 0.47 -14.16 -8.64
N ALA A 26 1.04 -14.69 -7.54
CA ALA A 26 1.66 -13.87 -6.50
C ALA A 26 2.97 -13.26 -7.01
N ILE A 27 2.91 -12.01 -7.46
CA ILE A 27 4.07 -11.30 -8.02
C ILE A 27 4.91 -10.59 -6.95
N GLU A 28 4.32 -10.25 -5.81
CA GLU A 28 5.05 -9.61 -4.71
C GLU A 28 4.59 -10.17 -3.37
N GLN A 29 5.54 -10.54 -2.52
CA GLN A 29 5.29 -10.95 -1.15
C GLN A 29 6.24 -10.20 -0.25
N ARG A 30 5.67 -9.32 0.58
CA ARG A 30 6.39 -8.51 1.55
C ARG A 30 5.91 -8.85 2.94
N ASN A 31 6.85 -9.20 3.82
CA ASN A 31 6.58 -9.15 5.24
C ASN A 31 6.82 -7.72 5.74
N VAL A 32 5.79 -7.10 6.31
CA VAL A 32 5.87 -5.75 6.84
C VAL A 32 6.23 -5.84 8.32
N PRO A 33 7.41 -5.37 8.75
CA PRO A 33 7.86 -5.57 10.13
C PRO A 33 7.14 -4.67 11.14
N ASP A 34 6.43 -3.64 10.69
CA ASP A 34 5.85 -2.61 11.55
C ASP A 34 4.45 -2.14 11.10
N VAL A 35 3.59 -1.83 12.08
CA VAL A 35 2.20 -1.41 11.87
C VAL A 35 2.10 -0.06 11.15
N ALA A 36 3.04 0.87 11.36
CA ALA A 36 3.03 2.16 10.66
C ALA A 36 3.33 1.98 9.17
N SER A 37 4.26 1.07 8.83
CA SER A 37 4.55 0.71 7.44
C SER A 37 3.36 0.02 6.77
N LEU A 38 2.62 -0.80 7.53
CA LEU A 38 1.39 -1.44 7.09
C LEU A 38 0.31 -0.41 6.75
N TYR A 39 0.11 0.55 7.66
CA TYR A 39 -0.83 1.65 7.46
C TYR A 39 -0.43 2.54 6.28
N ALA A 40 0.85 2.81 6.07
CA ALA A 40 1.32 3.57 4.92
C ALA A 40 1.07 2.83 3.59
N LEU A 41 1.32 1.52 3.55
CA LEU A 41 1.02 0.67 2.40
C LEU A 41 -0.48 0.59 2.10
N LEU A 42 -1.29 0.45 3.13
CA LEU A 42 -2.75 0.50 3.02
C LEU A 42 -3.19 1.89 2.51
N GLN A 43 -2.72 2.98 3.09
CA GLN A 43 -3.08 4.34 2.63
C GLN A 43 -2.64 4.60 1.18
N SER A 44 -1.46 4.12 0.77
CA SER A 44 -0.95 4.25 -0.59
C SER A 44 -1.71 3.37 -1.59
N SER A 45 -1.96 2.10 -1.25
CA SER A 45 -2.67 1.16 -2.13
C SER A 45 -4.18 1.39 -2.17
N LEU A 46 -4.76 1.93 -1.09
CA LEU A 46 -6.18 2.22 -1.01
C LEU A 46 -6.54 3.62 -1.56
N GLY A 47 -5.56 4.49 -1.81
CA GLY A 47 -5.76 5.82 -2.42
C GLY A 47 -6.06 6.96 -1.44
N TRP A 48 -5.83 6.77 -0.14
CA TRP A 48 -6.14 7.76 0.91
C TRP A 48 -4.95 8.65 1.27
N GLY A 49 -3.80 8.50 0.58
CA GLY A 49 -2.55 9.20 0.89
C GLY A 49 -2.17 10.39 -0.02
N SER A 50 -2.97 10.70 -1.04
CA SER A 50 -2.63 11.77 -2.01
C SER A 50 -2.60 13.17 -1.39
N MET A 51 -3.31 13.40 -0.28
CA MET A 51 -3.43 14.75 0.29
C MET A 51 -2.25 15.17 1.19
N MET A 52 -1.34 14.26 1.56
CA MET A 52 -0.25 14.56 2.51
C MET A 52 1.14 14.50 1.87
N ARG A 53 1.23 14.86 0.58
CA ARG A 53 2.50 15.13 -0.10
C ARG A 53 2.56 16.53 -0.74
N SER A 54 1.51 17.34 -0.57
CA SER A 54 1.41 18.71 -1.11
C SER A 54 1.67 19.83 -0.09
N THR A 55 1.88 19.55 1.19
CA THR A 55 2.39 20.55 2.14
C THR A 55 3.90 20.69 1.95
N GLY A 56 4.26 21.34 0.84
CA GLY A 56 5.57 21.93 0.65
C GLY A 56 5.88 22.85 1.84
N LEU A 57 6.86 22.44 2.64
CA LEU A 57 7.56 23.34 3.53
C LEU A 57 8.26 24.39 2.66
N PRO A 58 7.96 25.70 2.77
CA PRO A 58 8.81 26.70 2.16
C PRO A 58 10.12 26.72 2.95
N ARG A 59 11.21 26.22 2.35
CA ARG A 59 12.55 26.60 2.80
C ARG A 59 12.78 28.05 2.40
N ARG A 60 12.58 28.96 3.34
CA ARG A 60 13.14 30.32 3.30
C ARG A 60 13.33 30.86 4.71
N ASN A 61 14.56 30.77 5.19
CA ASN A 61 15.29 31.89 5.77
C ASN A 61 16.79 31.59 5.67
#